data_AF-X1FZL3-F1
#
_entry.id   AF-X1FZL3-F1
#
_cell.length_a   1.000
_cell.length_b   1.000
_cell.length_c   1.000
_cell.angle_alpha   90.00
_cell.angle_beta   90.00
_cell.angle_gamma   90.00
#
_symmetry.space_group_name_H-M   'P 1'
#
loop_
_entity.id
_entity.type
_entity.pdbx_description
1 polymer ?
#
loop_
_entity_poly.entity_id
_entity_poly.type
_entity_poly.pdbx_seq_one_letter_code
_entity_poly.pdbx_strand_id
1 'polypeptide(L)'
;MAKSGIRHIDVGDELTKAEWESEQSHALVHGNAFPAGPVERQLFYRDDEHRWYIYNDTDWITTDVSAHAALTTGIHGVGALHVAGFHAAGQAVSKVIWKDTFDVVLDLAAQTIDIDWTDIDLTANTSPNAKIALVRLYLRLVDGGTAGANFLGIRKKGTTDYWGVEMTNALPDGMAVQSAGLIGLDAGQVIEYSVTVATAGTPSLRCIIFVMGYIE
;
A
#
# COMPACT_ATOMS: atom_id res chain seq x y z
N MET A 1 26.10 -42.05 13.91
CA MET A 1 26.10 -40.66 13.43
C MET A 1 27.53 -40.22 13.20
N ALA A 2 27.94 -40.06 11.93
CA ALA A 2 29.29 -39.61 11.60
C ALA A 2 29.39 -38.10 11.84
N LYS A 3 30.40 -37.68 12.61
CA LYS A 3 30.67 -36.26 12.90
C LYS A 3 31.38 -35.65 11.70
N SER A 4 30.81 -34.61 11.09
CA SER A 4 31.46 -33.84 10.02
C SER A 4 32.00 -32.51 10.55
N GLY A 5 33.28 -32.25 10.34
CA GLY A 5 33.97 -30.99 10.62
C GLY A 5 35.39 -31.09 10.06
N ILE A 6 36.19 -30.02 10.18
CA ILE A 6 37.65 -30.10 10.00
C ILE A 6 38.18 -30.92 11.18
N ARG A 7 38.14 -32.25 11.06
CA ARG A 7 38.64 -33.15 12.09
C ARG A 7 40.14 -33.28 11.85
N HIS A 8 40.93 -32.95 12.85
CA HIS A 8 42.30 -33.43 12.92
C HIS A 8 42.26 -34.95 12.83
N ILE A 9 43.15 -35.57 12.04
CA ILE A 9 43.22 -37.03 11.98
C ILE A 9 43.41 -37.52 13.42
N ASP A 10 42.70 -38.58 13.81
CA ASP A 10 42.73 -39.05 15.20
C ASP A 10 44.14 -39.61 15.50
N VAL A 11 44.96 -38.85 16.21
CA VAL A 11 46.35 -39.20 16.57
C VAL A 11 46.48 -39.71 18.02
N GLY A 12 45.37 -39.89 18.74
CA GLY A 12 45.36 -40.19 20.18
C GLY A 12 45.15 -38.94 21.06
N ASP A 13 45.51 -39.05 22.34
CA ASP A 13 45.19 -38.04 23.37
C ASP A 13 45.95 -36.71 23.20
N GLU A 14 47.12 -36.73 22.55
CA GLU A 14 47.94 -35.54 22.26
C GLU A 14 48.68 -35.68 20.92
N LEU A 15 48.71 -34.61 20.13
CA LEU A 15 49.57 -34.50 18.95
C LEU A 15 51.00 -34.24 19.39
N THR A 16 51.96 -35.03 18.92
CA THR A 16 53.35 -34.60 19.00
C THR A 16 53.56 -33.37 18.11
N LYS A 17 54.54 -32.53 18.46
CA LYS A 17 54.88 -31.35 17.66
C LYS A 17 55.13 -31.68 16.17
N ALA A 18 55.74 -32.84 15.90
CA ALA A 18 56.00 -33.29 14.53
C ALA A 18 54.71 -33.64 13.75
N GLU A 19 53.69 -34.16 14.42
CA GLU A 19 52.40 -34.48 13.81
C GLU A 19 51.54 -33.24 13.62
N TRP A 20 51.63 -32.29 14.55
CA TRP A 20 51.03 -30.96 14.40
C TRP A 20 51.65 -30.19 13.22
N GLU A 21 52.96 -30.22 13.07
CA GLU A 21 53.65 -29.50 11.98
C GLU A 21 53.63 -30.26 10.64
N SER A 22 53.04 -31.46 10.57
CA SER A 22 52.93 -32.23 9.33
C SER A 22 51.96 -31.58 8.34
N GLU A 23 52.40 -31.34 7.11
CA GLU A 23 51.52 -30.84 6.03
C GLU A 23 50.38 -31.81 5.71
N GLN A 24 50.56 -33.11 5.98
CA GLN A 24 49.54 -34.13 5.74
C GLN A 24 48.39 -34.09 6.76
N SER A 25 48.58 -33.51 7.96
CA SER A 25 47.55 -33.45 9.00
C SER A 25 46.62 -32.23 8.88
N HIS A 26 46.97 -31.28 8.01
CA HIS A 26 46.25 -30.01 7.82
C HIS A 26 45.83 -29.73 6.36
N ALA A 27 45.91 -30.73 5.49
CA ALA A 27 45.57 -30.56 4.09
C ALA A 27 44.05 -30.48 3.88
N LEU A 28 43.61 -29.40 3.24
CA LEU A 28 42.25 -29.30 2.70
C LEU A 28 42.15 -30.14 1.43
N VAL A 29 41.03 -30.84 1.22
CA VAL A 29 40.84 -31.67 0.02
C VAL A 29 40.51 -30.76 -1.17
N HIS A 30 41.26 -30.87 -2.26
CA HIS A 30 41.09 -30.05 -3.45
C HIS A 30 41.42 -30.82 -4.75
N GLY A 31 41.00 -30.28 -5.89
CA GLY A 31 41.30 -30.82 -7.22
C GLY A 31 40.42 -30.24 -8.32
N ASN A 32 40.66 -30.67 -9.57
CA ASN A 32 39.88 -30.28 -10.75
C ASN A 32 38.61 -31.13 -10.97
N ALA A 33 38.38 -32.16 -10.15
CA ALA A 33 37.22 -33.05 -10.25
C ALA A 33 36.77 -33.49 -8.86
N PHE A 34 35.48 -33.74 -8.68
CA PHE A 34 34.95 -34.21 -7.41
C PHE A 34 35.38 -35.66 -7.09
N PRO A 35 35.60 -36.00 -5.82
CA PRO A 35 35.81 -37.39 -5.38
C PRO A 35 34.64 -38.30 -5.79
N ALA A 36 34.94 -39.53 -6.21
CA ALA A 36 33.92 -40.49 -6.67
C ALA A 36 33.11 -41.15 -5.53
N GLY A 37 33.56 -41.03 -4.28
CA GLY A 37 32.88 -41.56 -3.09
C GLY A 37 32.78 -40.50 -1.99
N PRO A 38 32.05 -39.41 -2.22
CA PRO A 38 31.92 -38.35 -1.23
C PRO A 38 31.06 -38.80 -0.05
N VAL A 39 31.32 -38.21 1.12
CA VAL A 39 30.49 -38.41 2.32
C VAL A 39 29.70 -37.15 2.63
N GLU A 40 28.48 -37.29 3.18
CA GLU A 40 27.67 -36.13 3.59
C GLU A 40 28.51 -35.16 4.43
N ARG A 41 28.41 -33.87 4.08
CA ARG A 41 29.12 -32.72 4.67
C ARG A 41 30.63 -32.70 4.44
N GLN A 42 31.15 -33.48 3.50
CA GLN A 42 32.52 -33.33 3.03
C GLN A 42 32.71 -31.95 2.38
N LEU A 43 33.79 -31.25 2.76
CA LEU A 43 34.20 -29.99 2.15
C LEU A 43 35.27 -30.26 1.07
N PHE A 44 35.15 -29.60 -0.09
CA PHE A 44 36.09 -29.74 -1.20
C PHE A 44 36.31 -28.41 -1.92
N TYR A 45 37.54 -28.12 -2.30
CA TYR A 45 37.88 -26.95 -3.12
C TYR A 45 38.10 -27.36 -4.58
N ARG A 46 37.32 -26.77 -5.50
CA ARG A 46 37.51 -26.94 -6.95
C ARG A 46 38.55 -25.97 -7.46
N ASP A 47 39.71 -26.50 -7.86
CA ASP A 47 40.86 -25.69 -8.29
C ASP A 47 40.60 -24.92 -9.59
N ASP A 48 39.86 -25.53 -10.52
CA ASP A 48 39.49 -24.97 -11.82
C ASP A 48 38.39 -23.90 -11.74
N GLU A 49 37.54 -23.96 -10.72
CA GLU A 49 36.43 -23.03 -10.50
C GLU A 49 36.74 -21.99 -9.41
N HIS A 50 37.81 -22.19 -8.66
CA HIS A 50 38.21 -21.42 -7.48
C HIS A 50 37.11 -21.27 -6.44
N ARG A 51 36.41 -22.37 -6.12
CA ARG A 51 35.23 -22.36 -5.22
C ARG A 51 35.22 -23.50 -4.22
N TRP A 52 34.64 -23.23 -3.07
CA TRP A 52 34.34 -24.21 -2.02
C TRP A 52 32.97 -24.86 -2.25
N TYR A 53 32.92 -26.17 -2.01
CA TYR A 53 31.74 -27.00 -2.12
C TYR A 53 31.55 -27.88 -0.89
N ILE A 54 30.29 -28.12 -0.51
CA ILE A 54 29.88 -29.11 0.50
C ILE A 54 28.99 -30.17 -0.13
N TYR A 55 29.29 -31.46 0.11
CA TYR A 55 28.45 -32.56 -0.36
C TYR A 55 27.22 -32.74 0.56
N ASN A 56 26.01 -32.80 0.03
CA ASN A 56 24.77 -32.86 0.81
C ASN A 56 24.11 -34.25 0.89
N ASP A 57 24.89 -35.32 0.68
CA ASP A 57 24.47 -36.72 0.47
C ASP A 57 24.05 -37.07 -0.97
N THR A 58 23.62 -36.08 -1.75
CA THR A 58 23.15 -36.27 -3.14
C THR A 58 23.98 -35.56 -4.19
N ASP A 59 24.51 -34.38 -3.88
CA ASP A 59 25.19 -33.48 -4.81
C ASP A 59 26.18 -32.55 -4.09
N TRP A 60 27.09 -31.96 -4.86
CA TRP A 60 28.01 -30.91 -4.40
C TRP A 60 27.36 -29.52 -4.54
N ILE A 61 27.18 -28.83 -3.41
CA ILE A 61 26.60 -27.49 -3.37
C ILE A 61 27.71 -26.47 -3.09
N THR A 62 27.78 -25.41 -3.89
CA THR A 62 28.73 -24.31 -3.66
C THR A 62 28.38 -23.54 -2.38
N THR A 63 29.39 -23.16 -1.60
CA THR A 63 29.21 -22.33 -0.40
C THR A 63 29.27 -20.84 -0.69
N ASP A 64 29.30 -20.46 -1.97
CA ASP A 64 29.39 -19.06 -2.39
C ASP A 64 28.07 -18.31 -2.13
N VAL A 65 28.16 -17.26 -1.31
CA VAL A 65 27.07 -16.31 -1.05
C VAL A 65 26.72 -15.52 -2.32
N SER A 66 27.58 -15.51 -3.34
CA SER A 66 27.31 -14.87 -4.63
C SER A 66 26.17 -15.54 -5.41
N ALA A 67 25.81 -16.80 -5.09
CA ALA A 67 24.57 -17.42 -5.56
C ALA A 67 23.31 -16.71 -4.99
N HIS A 68 23.44 -16.00 -3.87
CA HIS A 68 22.42 -15.14 -3.29
C HIS A 68 22.42 -13.73 -3.91
N ALA A 69 23.59 -13.24 -4.36
CA ALA A 69 23.76 -11.91 -4.96
C ALA A 69 23.15 -11.79 -6.37
N ALA A 70 22.89 -12.90 -7.06
CA ALA A 70 22.26 -12.90 -8.37
C ALA A 70 20.74 -12.57 -8.34
N LEU A 71 20.12 -12.54 -7.15
CA LEU A 71 18.75 -12.07 -6.97
C LEU A 71 18.77 -10.57 -6.68
N THR A 72 18.81 -9.77 -7.74
CA THR A 72 18.82 -8.30 -7.72
C THR A 72 17.46 -7.70 -7.35
N THR A 73 16.78 -8.20 -6.32
CA THR A 73 15.61 -7.51 -5.76
C THR A 73 16.00 -6.23 -5.02
N GLY A 74 17.29 -5.95 -4.86
CA GLY A 74 17.80 -4.74 -4.19
C GLY A 74 17.54 -4.73 -2.68
N ILE A 75 17.06 -5.84 -2.11
CA ILE A 75 16.71 -5.96 -0.69
C ILE A 75 17.39 -7.20 -0.14
N HIS A 76 18.46 -7.00 0.62
CA HIS A 76 19.18 -8.08 1.28
C HIS A 76 18.45 -8.47 2.57
N GLY A 77 18.31 -9.78 2.85
CA GLY A 77 17.93 -10.28 4.18
C GLY A 77 16.45 -10.64 4.40
N VAL A 78 15.61 -10.62 3.37
CA VAL A 78 14.23 -11.10 3.46
C VAL A 78 14.03 -12.17 2.40
N GLY A 79 13.74 -13.41 2.83
CA GLY A 79 13.45 -14.50 1.90
C GLY A 79 12.35 -14.10 0.92
N ALA A 80 12.41 -14.60 -0.31
CA ALA A 80 11.53 -14.24 -1.44
C ALA A 80 10.01 -14.33 -1.16
N LEU A 81 9.59 -14.89 -0.02
CA LEU A 81 8.20 -14.95 0.41
C LEU A 81 7.68 -13.70 1.13
N HIS A 82 8.54 -12.84 1.69
CA HIS A 82 8.12 -11.79 2.64
C HIS A 82 8.51 -10.35 2.26
N VAL A 83 9.14 -10.14 1.10
CA VAL A 83 9.21 -8.78 0.54
C VAL A 83 7.82 -8.45 0.00
N ALA A 84 7.22 -7.39 0.54
CA ALA A 84 5.93 -6.84 0.18
C ALA A 84 5.58 -7.11 -1.30
N GLY A 85 4.77 -8.14 -1.52
CA GLY A 85 4.22 -8.43 -2.82
C GLY A 85 3.32 -7.26 -3.21
N PHE A 86 3.86 -6.30 -3.96
CA PHE A 86 3.08 -5.80 -5.06
C PHE A 86 2.95 -7.00 -5.99
N HIS A 87 1.84 -7.72 -5.82
CA HIS A 87 1.55 -8.95 -6.55
C HIS A 87 1.76 -8.73 -8.06
N ALA A 88 2.02 -9.82 -8.77
CA ALA A 88 2.28 -9.89 -10.21
C ALA A 88 1.55 -8.80 -11.03
N ALA A 89 2.26 -8.23 -12.00
CA ALA A 89 1.69 -7.29 -12.98
C ALA A 89 0.31 -7.80 -13.46
N GLY A 90 -0.74 -7.01 -13.21
CA GLY A 90 -2.12 -7.37 -13.55
C GLY A 90 -3.08 -7.58 -12.38
N GLN A 91 -2.64 -7.49 -11.11
CA GLN A 91 -3.59 -7.37 -10.00
C GLN A 91 -4.19 -5.96 -9.91
N ALA A 92 -5.52 -5.89 -9.81
CA ALA A 92 -6.23 -4.63 -9.62
C ALA A 92 -5.88 -4.04 -8.25
N VAL A 93 -5.12 -2.96 -8.26
CA VAL A 93 -4.86 -2.12 -7.09
C VAL A 93 -5.70 -0.87 -7.19
N SER A 94 -6.32 -0.45 -6.08
CA SER A 94 -6.98 0.85 -6.01
C SER A 94 -5.93 1.95 -5.98
N LYS A 95 -5.99 2.86 -6.94
CA LYS A 95 -5.15 4.04 -6.99
C LYS A 95 -5.91 5.20 -6.37
N VAL A 96 -5.34 5.81 -5.34
CA VAL A 96 -5.87 7.03 -4.72
C VAL A 96 -5.20 8.23 -5.36
N ILE A 97 -5.99 9.10 -5.97
CA ILE A 97 -5.53 10.36 -6.56
C ILE A 97 -5.96 11.48 -5.62
N TRP A 98 -4.98 12.12 -4.99
CA TRP A 98 -5.18 13.32 -4.19
C TRP A 98 -4.91 14.56 -5.05
N LYS A 99 -5.75 15.59 -4.93
CA LYS A 99 -5.52 16.89 -5.58
C LYS A 99 -4.90 17.86 -4.59
N ASP A 100 -3.90 18.60 -5.03
CA ASP A 100 -3.24 19.64 -4.23
C ASP A 100 -4.17 20.83 -3.97
N THR A 101 -5.19 21.02 -4.81
CA THR A 101 -6.22 22.04 -4.68
C THR A 101 -7.62 21.43 -4.71
N PHE A 102 -8.57 22.09 -4.05
CA PHE A 102 -9.97 21.71 -4.12
C PHE A 102 -10.60 22.23 -5.40
N ASP A 103 -11.29 21.37 -6.13
CA ASP A 103 -12.15 21.80 -7.22
C ASP A 103 -13.54 22.08 -6.68
N VAL A 104 -14.07 23.27 -6.92
CA VAL A 104 -15.46 23.61 -6.61
C VAL A 104 -16.34 23.04 -7.72
N VAL A 105 -17.23 22.12 -7.37
CA VAL A 105 -18.18 21.49 -8.32
C VAL A 105 -19.61 22.00 -8.14
N LEU A 106 -19.90 22.65 -7.01
CA LEU A 106 -21.14 23.36 -6.74
C LEU A 106 -20.80 24.58 -5.87
N ASP A 107 -21.32 25.76 -6.22
CA ASP A 107 -21.34 26.94 -5.35
C ASP A 107 -22.69 27.66 -5.53
N LEU A 108 -23.63 27.34 -4.65
CA LEU A 108 -24.93 28.00 -4.60
C LEU A 108 -24.84 29.15 -3.59
N ALA A 109 -24.89 30.37 -4.10
CA ALA A 109 -24.92 31.57 -3.27
C ALA A 109 -26.37 31.95 -2.93
N ALA A 110 -26.65 32.16 -1.65
CA ALA A 110 -27.93 32.65 -1.14
C ALA A 110 -29.15 31.76 -1.45
N GLN A 111 -29.02 30.45 -1.23
CA GLN A 111 -30.10 29.49 -1.38
C GLN A 111 -31.17 29.72 -0.31
N THR A 112 -32.42 29.93 -0.74
CA THR A 112 -33.57 30.24 0.13
C THR A 112 -34.75 29.28 -0.03
N ILE A 113 -34.64 28.33 -0.97
CA ILE A 113 -35.66 27.30 -1.23
C ILE A 113 -35.02 25.91 -1.23
N ASP A 114 -35.83 24.89 -1.01
CA ASP A 114 -35.38 23.50 -1.13
C ASP A 114 -34.94 23.18 -2.58
N ILE A 115 -33.93 22.31 -2.68
CA ILE A 115 -33.52 21.68 -3.92
C ILE A 115 -33.67 20.18 -3.71
N ASP A 116 -34.59 19.58 -4.48
CA ASP A 116 -34.69 18.14 -4.58
C ASP A 116 -33.44 17.54 -5.21
N TRP A 117 -33.21 16.25 -4.97
CA TRP A 117 -32.07 15.51 -5.49
C TRP A 117 -31.82 15.79 -6.98
N THR A 118 -30.71 16.48 -7.25
CA THR A 118 -30.32 16.99 -8.56
C THR A 118 -28.92 16.51 -8.90
N ASP A 119 -28.66 16.22 -10.17
CA ASP A 119 -27.37 15.72 -10.65
C ASP A 119 -26.23 16.77 -10.57
N ILE A 120 -25.02 16.30 -10.25
CA ILE A 120 -23.74 16.99 -10.45
C ILE A 120 -22.84 16.10 -11.27
N ASP A 121 -22.36 16.62 -12.41
CA ASP A 121 -21.39 15.97 -13.27
C ASP A 121 -19.96 16.20 -12.75
N LEU A 122 -19.23 15.11 -12.48
CA LEU A 122 -17.85 15.14 -12.00
C LEU A 122 -16.83 14.66 -13.05
N THR A 123 -17.22 14.54 -14.33
CA THR A 123 -16.35 14.08 -15.41
C THR A 123 -15.11 14.97 -15.58
N ALA A 124 -15.24 16.28 -15.39
CA ALA A 124 -14.11 17.23 -15.40
C ALA A 124 -13.22 17.13 -14.15
N ASN A 125 -13.69 16.51 -13.07
CA ASN A 125 -13.02 16.48 -11.77
C ASN A 125 -12.50 15.08 -11.41
N THR A 126 -12.82 14.05 -12.17
CA THR A 126 -12.42 12.67 -11.89
C THR A 126 -12.01 11.96 -13.18
N SER A 127 -11.38 10.79 -13.09
CA SER A 127 -11.04 10.01 -14.29
C SER A 127 -12.23 9.14 -14.74
N PRO A 128 -12.30 8.74 -16.02
CA PRO A 128 -13.31 7.78 -16.49
C PRO A 128 -13.32 6.43 -15.75
N ASN A 129 -12.23 6.10 -15.05
CA ASN A 129 -12.12 4.87 -14.27
C ASN A 129 -12.54 5.06 -12.80
N ALA A 130 -12.69 6.30 -12.33
CA ALA A 130 -13.00 6.61 -10.95
C ALA A 130 -14.28 5.90 -10.48
N LYS A 131 -14.19 5.26 -9.31
CA LYS A 131 -15.30 4.57 -8.65
C LYS A 131 -15.80 5.30 -7.42
N ILE A 132 -14.95 6.16 -6.85
CA ILE A 132 -15.24 6.92 -5.63
C ILE A 132 -14.65 8.33 -5.78
N ALA A 133 -15.40 9.36 -5.41
CA ALA A 133 -14.90 10.72 -5.23
C ALA A 133 -14.66 11.01 -3.74
N LEU A 134 -13.57 11.73 -3.45
CA LEU A 134 -13.29 12.32 -2.16
C LEU A 134 -13.87 13.73 -2.17
N VAL A 135 -14.85 13.99 -1.33
CA VAL A 135 -15.67 15.20 -1.38
C VAL A 135 -15.71 15.91 -0.04
N ARG A 136 -15.82 17.23 -0.09
CA ARG A 136 -16.06 18.08 1.08
C ARG A 136 -17.30 18.92 0.87
N LEU A 137 -18.18 18.91 1.86
CA LEU A 137 -19.38 19.73 1.92
C LEU A 137 -19.10 20.93 2.81
N TYR A 138 -19.62 22.08 2.39
CA TYR A 138 -19.56 23.32 3.14
C TYR A 138 -20.92 23.99 3.07
N LEU A 139 -21.51 24.19 4.25
CA LEU A 139 -22.81 24.85 4.41
C LEU A 139 -22.62 26.04 5.35
N ARG A 140 -23.01 27.22 4.88
CA ARG A 140 -22.89 28.48 5.64
C ARG A 140 -24.21 29.21 5.70
N LEU A 141 -24.52 29.78 6.86
CA LEU A 141 -25.64 30.70 7.05
C LEU A 141 -25.20 32.07 6.56
N VAL A 142 -25.82 32.58 5.51
CA VAL A 142 -25.59 33.92 4.98
C VAL A 142 -26.42 34.91 5.77
N ASP A 143 -27.73 34.67 5.82
CA ASP A 143 -28.69 35.45 6.60
C ASP A 143 -29.51 34.49 7.47
N GLY A 144 -29.64 34.83 8.76
CA GLY A 144 -30.20 33.95 9.77
C GLY A 144 -31.70 33.73 9.68
N GLY A 145 -32.12 32.51 10.02
CA GLY A 145 -33.50 32.18 10.33
C GLY A 145 -33.76 32.20 11.84
N THR A 146 -35.01 32.09 12.26
CA THR A 146 -35.37 32.12 13.69
C THR A 146 -35.41 30.74 14.33
N ALA A 147 -35.60 29.68 13.53
CA ALA A 147 -35.67 28.28 13.98
C ALA A 147 -35.51 27.31 12.80
N GLY A 148 -35.31 26.02 13.08
CA GLY A 148 -35.22 24.96 12.08
C GLY A 148 -33.79 24.55 11.72
N ALA A 149 -33.68 23.51 10.91
CA ALA A 149 -32.41 22.93 10.45
C ALA A 149 -32.31 23.01 8.93
N ASN A 150 -31.11 23.32 8.46
CA ASN A 150 -30.77 23.33 7.04
C ASN A 150 -29.82 22.17 6.76
N PHE A 151 -29.88 21.65 5.54
CA PHE A 151 -29.12 20.47 5.16
C PHE A 151 -28.52 20.63 3.76
N LEU A 152 -27.28 20.20 3.60
CA LEU A 152 -26.63 19.96 2.31
C LEU A 152 -26.25 18.49 2.25
N GLY A 153 -26.89 17.75 1.35
CA GLY A 153 -26.71 16.32 1.17
C GLY A 153 -26.09 15.97 -0.17
N ILE A 154 -25.40 14.83 -0.20
CA ILE A 154 -24.97 14.16 -1.42
C ILE A 154 -25.29 12.67 -1.35
N ARG A 155 -25.46 12.05 -2.51
CA ARG A 155 -25.60 10.60 -2.65
C ARG A 155 -25.08 10.11 -3.99
N LYS A 156 -24.87 8.80 -4.09
CA LYS A 156 -24.59 8.15 -5.37
C LYS A 156 -25.86 8.25 -6.22
N LYS A 157 -25.70 8.55 -7.50
CA LYS A 157 -26.84 8.67 -8.40
C LYS A 157 -27.74 7.44 -8.38
N GLY A 158 -29.03 7.66 -8.16
CA GLY A 158 -30.06 6.62 -8.16
C GLY A 158 -30.12 5.78 -6.88
N THR A 159 -29.44 6.17 -5.80
CA THR A 159 -29.55 5.51 -4.49
C THR A 159 -30.40 6.32 -3.52
N THR A 160 -30.81 5.70 -2.41
CA THR A 160 -31.55 6.39 -1.34
C THR A 160 -30.66 6.80 -0.19
N ASP A 161 -29.58 6.05 0.07
CA ASP A 161 -28.63 6.36 1.13
C ASP A 161 -27.84 7.61 0.78
N TYR A 162 -27.73 8.52 1.74
CA TYR A 162 -27.10 9.82 1.56
C TYR A 162 -26.18 10.14 2.75
N TRP A 163 -25.31 11.11 2.52
CA TRP A 163 -24.45 11.70 3.53
C TRP A 163 -24.44 13.22 3.37
N GLY A 164 -24.31 13.96 4.46
CA GLY A 164 -24.47 15.41 4.40
C GLY A 164 -23.98 16.15 5.63
N VAL A 165 -24.21 17.45 5.61
CA VAL A 165 -23.99 18.36 6.74
C VAL A 165 -25.31 19.04 7.11
N GLU A 166 -25.55 19.17 8.40
CA GLU A 166 -26.73 19.83 8.96
C GLU A 166 -26.29 21.03 9.81
N MET A 167 -27.10 22.08 9.80
CA MET A 167 -26.88 23.28 10.59
C MET A 167 -28.21 23.86 11.08
N THR A 168 -28.30 24.18 12.36
CA THR A 168 -29.47 24.85 12.93
C THR A 168 -29.45 26.36 12.69
N ASN A 169 -30.61 26.96 12.46
CA ASN A 169 -30.78 28.42 12.34
C ASN A 169 -30.52 29.21 13.64
N ALA A 170 -30.37 28.52 14.78
CA ALA A 170 -30.03 29.18 16.05
C ALA A 170 -28.57 29.67 16.13
N LEU A 171 -27.76 29.41 15.10
CA LEU A 171 -26.38 29.87 15.03
C LEU A 171 -26.29 31.32 14.51
N PRO A 172 -25.27 32.08 14.92
CA PRO A 172 -25.02 33.41 14.38
C PRO A 172 -24.82 33.43 12.86
N ASP A 173 -25.22 34.54 12.23
CA ASP A 173 -24.96 34.79 10.80
C ASP A 173 -23.48 34.66 10.47
N GLY A 174 -23.20 34.08 9.31
CA GLY A 174 -21.86 33.83 8.83
C GLY A 174 -21.23 32.52 9.35
N MET A 175 -21.85 31.82 10.30
CA MET A 175 -21.38 30.51 10.75
C MET A 175 -21.43 29.46 9.63
N ALA A 176 -20.46 28.56 9.64
CA ALA A 176 -20.36 27.48 8.66
C ALA A 176 -20.08 26.14 9.34
N VAL A 177 -20.66 25.09 8.76
CA VAL A 177 -20.38 23.69 9.06
C VAL A 177 -19.81 23.01 7.83
N GLN A 178 -18.96 22.02 8.06
CA GLN A 178 -18.28 21.32 6.98
C GLN A 178 -18.04 19.86 7.36
N SER A 179 -17.98 19.01 6.35
CA SER A 179 -17.65 17.60 6.52
C SER A 179 -16.98 17.08 5.26
N ALA A 180 -16.15 16.05 5.39
CA ALA A 180 -15.47 15.40 4.28
C ALA A 180 -15.79 13.90 4.28
N GLY A 181 -15.96 13.33 3.09
CA GLY A 181 -16.47 11.98 2.93
C GLY A 181 -16.10 11.37 1.58
N LEU A 182 -16.47 10.10 1.43
CA LEU A 182 -16.32 9.34 0.21
C LEU A 182 -17.69 9.11 -0.40
N ILE A 183 -17.82 9.29 -1.72
CA ILE A 183 -19.06 8.99 -2.42
C ILE A 183 -18.80 8.12 -3.64
N GLY A 184 -19.59 7.06 -3.79
CA GLY A 184 -19.51 6.19 -4.96
C GLY A 184 -19.97 6.91 -6.22
N LEU A 185 -19.28 6.66 -7.33
CA LEU A 185 -19.62 7.19 -8.65
C LEU A 185 -20.37 6.13 -9.47
N ASP A 186 -21.27 6.59 -10.34
CA ASP A 186 -21.81 5.75 -11.41
C ASP A 186 -20.86 5.74 -12.63
N ALA A 187 -21.27 5.06 -13.71
CA ALA A 187 -20.47 5.00 -14.94
C ALA A 187 -20.35 6.35 -15.66
N GLY A 188 -21.22 7.32 -15.34
CA GLY A 188 -21.18 8.68 -15.88
C GLY A 188 -20.42 9.65 -14.99
N GLN A 189 -19.83 9.20 -13.88
CA GLN A 189 -19.18 10.05 -12.88
C GLN A 189 -20.14 11.11 -12.31
N VAL A 190 -21.43 10.75 -12.19
CA VAL A 190 -22.48 11.65 -11.68
C VAL A 190 -22.83 11.27 -10.24
N ILE A 191 -23.01 12.30 -9.40
CA ILE A 191 -23.61 12.19 -8.07
C ILE A 191 -24.88 13.04 -8.02
N GLU A 192 -25.69 12.86 -6.98
CA GLU A 192 -26.83 13.75 -6.72
C GLU A 192 -26.57 14.57 -5.45
N TYR A 193 -27.09 15.80 -5.40
CA TYR A 193 -27.13 16.64 -4.20
C TYR A 193 -28.54 17.14 -3.91
N SER A 194 -28.79 17.47 -2.64
CA SER A 194 -30.02 18.13 -2.22
C SER A 194 -29.71 19.27 -1.25
N VAL A 195 -30.61 20.25 -1.19
CA VAL A 195 -30.58 21.30 -0.18
C VAL A 195 -31.93 21.37 0.51
N THR A 196 -31.91 21.39 1.84
CA THR A 196 -33.10 21.70 2.64
C THR A 196 -32.87 23.03 3.34
N VAL A 197 -33.81 23.96 3.16
CA VAL A 197 -33.83 25.29 3.76
C VAL A 197 -34.98 25.33 4.76
N ALA A 198 -34.66 25.63 6.01
CA ALA A 198 -35.69 25.76 7.03
C ALA A 198 -36.67 26.89 6.68
N THR A 199 -37.97 26.62 6.81
CA THR A 199 -39.03 27.58 6.44
C THR A 199 -39.18 28.75 7.40
N ALA A 200 -38.73 28.60 8.65
CA ALA A 200 -38.87 29.63 9.68
C ALA A 200 -37.79 30.71 9.58
N GLY A 201 -38.22 31.96 9.38
CA GLY A 201 -37.34 33.13 9.33
C GLY A 201 -36.60 33.34 8.00
N THR A 202 -36.95 32.57 6.96
CA THR A 202 -36.41 32.72 5.59
C THR A 202 -34.87 32.85 5.55
N PRO A 203 -34.13 31.87 6.06
CA PRO A 203 -32.68 31.89 6.03
C PRO A 203 -32.17 31.87 4.59
N SER A 204 -30.97 32.41 4.41
CA SER A 204 -30.21 32.36 3.16
C SER A 204 -28.95 31.56 3.39
N LEU A 205 -28.66 30.58 2.53
CA LEU A 205 -27.54 29.66 2.70
C LEU A 205 -26.51 29.82 1.60
N ARG A 206 -25.25 29.56 1.91
CA ARG A 206 -24.23 29.26 0.89
C ARG A 206 -23.87 27.78 0.98
N CYS A 207 -24.06 27.07 -0.13
CA CYS A 207 -23.80 25.64 -0.23
C CYS A 207 -22.67 25.42 -1.23
N ILE A 208 -21.57 24.81 -0.79
CA ILE A 208 -20.41 24.53 -1.65
C ILE A 208 -20.06 23.06 -1.54
N ILE A 209 -19.81 22.43 -2.68
CA ILE A 209 -19.28 21.06 -2.76
C ILE A 209 -17.93 21.13 -3.46
N PHE A 210 -16.95 20.52 -2.82
CA PHE A 210 -15.60 20.39 -3.34
C PHE A 210 -15.25 18.95 -3.66
N VAL A 211 -14.48 18.73 -4.73
CA VAL A 211 -13.78 17.47 -5.00
C VAL A 211 -12.31 17.63 -4.61
N MET A 212 -11.84 16.78 -3.71
CA MET A 212 -10.46 16.75 -3.20
C MET A 212 -9.60 15.67 -3.87
N GLY A 213 -10.23 14.71 -4.54
CA GLY A 213 -9.56 13.55 -5.11
C GLY A 213 -10.55 12.47 -5.55
N TYR A 214 -10.03 11.34 -6.00
CA TYR A 214 -10.83 10.17 -6.37
C TYR A 214 -10.02 8.86 -6.22
N ILE A 215 -10.74 7.73 -6.26
CA ILE A 215 -10.17 6.38 -6.25
C ILE A 215 -10.60 5.67 -7.54
N GLU A 216 -9.63 5.09 -8.25
CA GLU A 216 -9.83 4.28 -9.47
C GLU A 216 -9.19 2.89 -9.36
#